data_AF-A0A3P9C894-F1
#
_entry.id   AF-A0A3P9C894-F1
#
_cell.length_a   1.000
_cell.length_b   1.000
_cell.length_c   1.000
_cell.angle_alpha   90.00
_cell.angle_beta   90.00
_cell.angle_gamma   90.00
#
_symmetry.space_group_name_H-M   'P 1'
#
loop_
_entity.id
_entity.type
_entity.pdbx_description
1 polymer ?
#
loop_
_entity_poly.entity_id
_entity_poly.type
_entity_poly.pdbx_seq_one_letter_code
_entity_poly.pdbx_strand_id
1 'polypeptide(L)'
;MQTPGRDFTHQTDHSLSVDMVDTQQLLAWPVGFSLNTADLPELEDSSHSLEMKHLSTFDYASISSSSIPSSLSPPLVSSIPSAGVAYDLSPPQSEEHLTNMDYTNMHSYRTQPDMFNSIKLEPESPPQYSDIPVLSKLPDDTSAAALNIECRVCGDKASGFHYGVHACEGCKGFFRRTIRLKLVYDHCDLHCRIHKKSRNKCQYCRFQKCLNVGMSHNAIRFGRMPQAEKEKLLAEFSSDMEHMHPEAADLRALARHLYEAYLKYFPLTKAKARAILSGKTGDNVPFVIHDLKSLMEGEQFINCKQIPVPEHQQQQHQTSALPPVHGGYTETHPLSESEVMRMAVFGGQGEADTVELRFFQSCQSRSAEAVREVTEFAKSIPGFVDLDLNDQVTLLKYGVIEVLIIMMSPLMNKDGTLISYGQIFMTREFLKSLRKPFCQMMEPKFEFSVKFNTLELDDSDMALFLAVIILSGDRPGLLNVKPIEQLQETVLHSLELQLKLNHPDSLQLFAKLLQKMTDLRQIVTDHVHLIQLLKKTEIDMCLHPLLQEIMKDLY
;
A
#
# COMPACT_ATOMS: atom_id res chain seq x y z
N MET A 1 -85.33 -3.61 14.54
CA MET A 1 -85.78 -3.48 13.15
C MET A 1 -84.53 -3.62 12.29
N GLN A 2 -84.27 -4.81 11.74
CA GLN A 2 -84.83 -5.36 10.49
C GLN A 2 -84.20 -4.75 9.23
N THR A 3 -83.49 -5.63 8.51
CA THR A 3 -83.07 -5.64 7.09
C THR A 3 -84.30 -5.49 6.15
N PRO A 4 -84.17 -5.15 4.83
CA PRO A 4 -83.29 -5.79 3.82
C PRO A 4 -82.60 -4.79 2.85
N GLY A 5 -81.74 -5.16 1.89
CA GLY A 5 -81.40 -6.47 1.32
C GLY A 5 -82.04 -6.67 -0.07
N ARG A 6 -81.24 -6.63 -1.16
CA ARG A 6 -81.63 -7.13 -2.49
C ARG A 6 -80.43 -7.32 -3.41
N ASP A 7 -80.20 -8.58 -3.78
CA ASP A 7 -79.30 -9.03 -4.85
C ASP A 7 -79.96 -8.86 -6.24
N PHE A 8 -79.17 -8.77 -7.32
CA PHE A 8 -78.92 -9.90 -8.24
C PHE A 8 -78.07 -9.51 -9.47
N THR A 9 -77.42 -10.54 -10.02
CA THR A 9 -76.45 -10.56 -11.13
C THR A 9 -77.02 -10.32 -12.52
N HIS A 10 -76.19 -9.85 -13.46
CA HIS A 10 -76.07 -10.50 -14.78
C HIS A 10 -74.68 -10.30 -15.42
N GLN A 11 -74.33 -11.23 -16.30
CA GLN A 11 -72.98 -11.53 -16.81
C GLN A 11 -73.02 -11.60 -18.35
N THR A 12 -72.01 -11.03 -19.04
CA THR A 12 -71.62 -11.42 -20.43
C THR A 12 -70.19 -10.97 -20.74
N ASP A 13 -69.42 -11.86 -21.36
CA ASP A 13 -68.06 -11.63 -21.87
C ASP A 13 -67.99 -10.64 -23.03
N HIS A 14 -66.81 -10.03 -23.21
CA HIS A 14 -66.18 -9.96 -24.54
C HIS A 14 -64.65 -9.97 -24.40
N SER A 15 -64.01 -10.88 -25.12
CA SER A 15 -62.57 -11.00 -25.30
C SER A 15 -62.07 -10.13 -26.47
N LEU A 16 -60.82 -9.67 -26.42
CA LEU A 16 -59.86 -9.72 -27.55
C LEU A 16 -58.45 -9.17 -27.22
N SER A 17 -57.45 -9.92 -27.69
CA SER A 17 -56.09 -9.55 -28.15
C SER A 17 -55.24 -8.50 -27.41
N VAL A 18 -54.21 -9.04 -26.74
CA VAL A 18 -52.78 -8.65 -26.82
C VAL A 18 -52.38 -7.70 -27.96
N ASP A 19 -51.57 -6.69 -27.64
CA ASP A 19 -50.51 -6.19 -28.53
C ASP A 19 -49.20 -6.02 -27.76
N MET A 20 -48.09 -6.42 -28.38
CA MET A 20 -46.73 -6.19 -27.88
C MET A 20 -46.24 -4.82 -28.34
N VAL A 21 -45.52 -4.08 -27.47
CA VAL A 21 -44.60 -3.01 -27.92
C VAL A 21 -43.26 -3.22 -27.21
N ASP A 22 -42.19 -3.14 -28.01
CA ASP A 22 -40.86 -3.64 -27.67
C ASP A 22 -40.03 -2.65 -26.82
N THR A 23 -39.12 -3.23 -26.04
CA THR A 23 -38.06 -2.59 -25.26
C THR A 23 -36.97 -1.97 -26.15
N GLN A 24 -36.87 -0.64 -26.19
CA GLN A 24 -35.60 0.10 -26.24
C GLN A 24 -35.79 1.61 -26.08
N GLN A 25 -34.83 2.28 -25.42
CA GLN A 25 -34.69 3.73 -25.14
C GLN A 25 -35.32 4.26 -23.84
N LEU A 26 -34.57 4.14 -22.73
CA LEU A 26 -34.60 5.10 -21.62
C LEU A 26 -33.32 5.02 -20.75
N LEU A 27 -32.15 5.04 -21.40
CA LEU A 27 -30.85 5.24 -20.76
C LEU A 27 -30.02 6.23 -21.58
N ALA A 28 -30.09 7.51 -21.21
CA ALA A 28 -29.21 8.55 -21.71
C ALA A 28 -29.09 9.66 -20.65
N TRP A 29 -28.02 9.62 -19.85
CA TRP A 29 -27.56 10.79 -19.10
C TRP A 29 -26.55 11.55 -19.97
N PRO A 30 -26.51 12.90 -19.96
CA PRO A 30 -25.76 13.64 -20.96
C PRO A 30 -24.25 13.65 -20.66
N VAL A 31 -23.44 13.30 -21.66
CA VAL A 31 -21.98 13.50 -21.63
C VAL A 31 -21.61 14.59 -22.64
N GLY A 32 -20.96 15.64 -22.15
CA GLY A 32 -20.27 16.68 -22.92
C GLY A 32 -19.20 17.29 -22.01
N PHE A 33 -17.99 17.61 -22.47
CA PHE A 33 -17.61 18.01 -23.82
C PHE A 33 -16.45 17.17 -24.39
N SER A 34 -16.51 16.89 -25.71
CA SER A 34 -15.34 16.51 -26.51
C SER A 34 -14.71 17.74 -27.15
N LEU A 35 -13.38 17.74 -27.29
CA LEU A 35 -12.67 18.53 -28.30
C LEU A 35 -12.11 17.59 -29.36
N ASN A 36 -12.24 17.98 -30.63
CA ASN A 36 -12.04 17.10 -31.78
C ASN A 36 -10.58 16.70 -32.03
N THR A 37 -10.42 15.48 -32.55
CA THR A 37 -9.26 15.01 -33.30
C THR A 37 -9.18 15.64 -34.70
N ALA A 38 -7.96 15.80 -35.23
CA ALA A 38 -7.70 16.08 -36.64
C ALA A 38 -6.55 15.19 -37.15
N ASP A 39 -6.90 14.32 -38.10
CA ASP A 39 -6.13 13.76 -39.24
C ASP A 39 -4.70 13.18 -39.07
N LEU A 40 -4.65 11.83 -39.15
CA LEU A 40 -3.81 10.92 -39.98
C LEU A 40 -2.28 11.14 -40.18
N PRO A 41 -1.48 10.12 -40.61
CA PRO A 41 -1.87 8.80 -41.13
C PRO A 41 -1.22 7.55 -40.47
N GLU A 42 -1.63 6.39 -40.98
CA GLU A 42 -1.16 5.04 -40.66
C GLU A 42 0.34 4.83 -40.92
N LEU A 43 0.99 3.97 -40.12
CA LEU A 43 2.26 3.31 -40.44
C LEU A 43 2.29 1.89 -39.85
N GLU A 44 2.98 0.98 -40.55
CA GLU A 44 2.75 -0.46 -40.51
C GLU A 44 3.40 -1.21 -39.32
N ASP A 45 2.90 -2.43 -39.13
CA ASP A 45 3.37 -3.46 -38.19
C ASP A 45 4.85 -3.83 -38.40
N SER A 46 5.62 -3.91 -37.31
CA SER A 46 6.94 -4.58 -37.30
C SER A 46 7.26 -5.15 -35.91
N SER A 47 6.75 -6.35 -35.69
CA SER A 47 7.08 -7.18 -34.52
C SER A 47 8.53 -7.66 -34.53
N HIS A 48 9.34 -7.16 -33.58
CA HIS A 48 10.66 -7.72 -33.29
C HIS A 48 10.77 -8.20 -31.84
N SER A 49 10.62 -9.51 -31.68
CA SER A 49 10.98 -10.23 -30.45
C SER A 49 12.47 -10.10 -30.19
N LEU A 50 12.85 -9.71 -28.97
CA LEU A 50 14.22 -9.78 -28.47
C LEU A 50 14.25 -10.65 -27.21
N GLU A 51 14.73 -11.89 -27.36
CA GLU A 51 15.13 -12.74 -26.26
C GLU A 51 16.18 -12.04 -25.38
N MET A 52 15.93 -11.87 -24.08
CA MET A 52 17.00 -11.71 -23.11
C MET A 52 17.30 -13.05 -22.44
N LYS A 53 18.48 -13.61 -22.75
CA LYS A 53 18.99 -14.83 -22.14
C LYS A 53 19.54 -14.55 -20.74
N HIS A 54 19.25 -15.47 -19.82
CA HIS A 54 19.88 -15.53 -18.50
C HIS A 54 21.41 -15.63 -18.63
N LEU A 55 22.15 -14.87 -17.81
CA LEU A 55 23.56 -15.16 -17.53
C LEU A 55 23.86 -14.99 -16.04
N SER A 56 24.50 -16.02 -15.50
CA SER A 56 24.98 -16.14 -14.11
C SER A 56 26.44 -15.72 -13.96
N THR A 57 26.92 -15.71 -12.71
CA THR A 57 28.22 -15.19 -12.26
C THR A 57 29.44 -16.06 -12.64
N PHE A 58 30.64 -15.43 -12.60
CA PHE A 58 31.99 -15.98 -12.82
C PHE A 58 32.33 -16.25 -14.32
N ASP A 59 33.53 -15.95 -14.85
CA ASP A 59 34.86 -15.87 -14.21
C ASP A 59 35.83 -14.77 -14.75
N TYR A 60 37.04 -14.75 -14.19
CA TYR A 60 38.11 -13.72 -14.26
C TYR A 60 39.12 -13.89 -15.42
N ALA A 61 39.49 -12.82 -16.16
CA ALA A 61 40.81 -12.65 -16.80
C ALA A 61 41.05 -11.23 -17.39
N SER A 62 42.29 -10.73 -17.32
CA SER A 62 42.72 -9.41 -17.81
C SER A 62 43.54 -9.50 -19.10
N ILE A 63 43.32 -8.62 -20.09
CA ILE A 63 44.33 -8.19 -21.07
C ILE A 63 44.14 -6.70 -21.37
N SER A 64 45.26 -5.97 -21.56
CA SER A 64 45.33 -4.51 -21.71
C SER A 64 46.03 -4.06 -23.00
N SER A 65 45.76 -2.81 -23.42
CA SER A 65 46.40 -2.08 -24.54
C SER A 65 46.03 -2.57 -25.96
N SER A 66 46.05 -1.75 -27.03
CA SER A 66 46.83 -0.51 -27.24
C SER A 66 46.14 0.56 -28.14
N SER A 67 46.79 1.72 -28.24
CA SER A 67 46.38 3.01 -28.83
C SER A 67 46.71 3.21 -30.32
N ILE A 68 45.93 4.02 -31.05
CA ILE A 68 46.36 4.80 -32.24
C ILE A 68 45.70 6.23 -32.19
N PRO A 69 46.36 7.32 -32.68
CA PRO A 69 46.03 8.69 -32.25
C PRO A 69 45.44 9.64 -33.32
N SER A 70 45.12 10.86 -32.84
CA SER A 70 44.56 12.07 -33.44
C SER A 70 45.15 12.57 -34.78
N SER A 71 44.36 13.34 -35.56
CA SER A 71 44.49 14.84 -35.66
C SER A 71 43.82 15.49 -36.91
N LEU A 72 43.70 16.83 -36.85
CA LEU A 72 43.54 17.84 -37.94
C LEU A 72 42.15 18.42 -38.27
N SER A 73 41.95 19.68 -37.85
CA SER A 73 41.17 20.75 -38.52
C SER A 73 42.14 21.64 -39.33
N PRO A 74 41.72 22.45 -40.34
CA PRO A 74 41.26 23.86 -40.14
C PRO A 74 40.37 24.39 -41.33
N PRO A 75 40.27 25.71 -41.72
CA PRO A 75 40.37 27.03 -41.05
C PRO A 75 39.14 28.00 -41.25
N LEU A 76 39.31 29.29 -40.93
CA LEU A 76 38.36 30.42 -40.74
C LEU A 76 38.14 31.40 -41.93
N VAL A 77 37.04 32.19 -41.90
CA VAL A 77 36.86 33.60 -42.40
C VAL A 77 35.72 34.27 -41.56
N SER A 78 35.92 35.35 -40.75
CA SER A 78 35.75 36.81 -41.01
C SER A 78 34.32 37.28 -41.41
N SER A 79 33.70 38.41 -40.99
CA SER A 79 34.12 39.64 -40.23
C SER A 79 32.92 40.36 -39.48
N ILE A 80 32.94 41.69 -39.27
CA ILE A 80 32.07 42.56 -38.39
C ILE A 80 31.62 43.86 -39.15
N PRO A 81 31.13 45.00 -38.57
CA PRO A 81 30.21 45.34 -37.44
C PRO A 81 29.15 46.48 -37.77
N SER A 82 28.34 46.93 -36.78
CA SER A 82 28.00 48.36 -36.44
C SER A 82 26.98 48.46 -35.26
N ALA A 83 27.34 48.99 -34.08
CA ALA A 83 27.21 50.40 -33.61
C ALA A 83 25.81 50.76 -33.02
N GLY A 84 25.62 51.46 -31.89
CA GLY A 84 26.54 51.93 -30.84
C GLY A 84 26.19 53.33 -30.29
N VAL A 85 25.90 53.48 -28.99
CA VAL A 85 25.93 54.77 -28.24
C VAL A 85 26.26 54.50 -26.76
N ALA A 86 27.00 55.39 -26.09
CA ALA A 86 27.49 55.22 -24.72
C ALA A 86 27.48 56.53 -23.91
N TYR A 87 27.38 56.43 -22.58
CA TYR A 87 27.84 57.45 -21.62
C TYR A 87 28.47 56.72 -20.40
N ASP A 88 29.30 57.43 -19.63
CA ASP A 88 30.31 56.89 -18.70
C ASP A 88 30.22 57.54 -17.30
N LEU A 89 31.02 57.01 -16.35
CA LEU A 89 31.53 57.55 -15.07
C LEU A 89 31.06 56.89 -13.75
N SER A 90 32.03 56.25 -13.08
CA SER A 90 32.03 55.58 -11.77
C SER A 90 32.51 56.52 -10.62
N PRO A 91 32.83 56.03 -9.39
CA PRO A 91 32.12 55.19 -8.42
C PRO A 91 31.94 55.93 -7.04
N PRO A 92 31.60 55.27 -5.92
CA PRO A 92 32.67 54.81 -5.01
C PRO A 92 32.43 53.44 -4.30
N GLN A 93 33.40 53.08 -3.46
CA GLN A 93 33.56 51.85 -2.64
C GLN A 93 32.51 51.80 -1.47
N SER A 94 32.32 50.74 -0.66
CA SER A 94 33.15 49.57 -0.27
C SER A 94 32.32 48.44 0.40
N GLU A 95 32.98 47.29 0.64
CA GLU A 95 32.71 46.18 1.59
C GLU A 95 32.15 44.86 1.03
N GLU A 96 33.04 43.85 1.00
CA GLU A 96 32.81 42.44 0.71
C GLU A 96 32.80 41.60 2.00
N HIS A 97 32.17 40.43 1.97
CA HIS A 97 32.44 39.17 2.72
C HIS A 97 31.12 38.39 2.91
N LEU A 98 30.97 37.07 2.71
CA LEU A 98 31.83 35.99 2.21
C LEU A 98 30.95 34.90 1.59
N THR A 99 31.22 34.51 0.34
CA THR A 99 30.76 33.21 -0.21
C THR A 99 31.93 32.57 -0.95
N ASN A 100 32.54 31.54 -0.35
CA ASN A 100 33.27 30.43 -0.95
C ASN A 100 33.98 29.65 0.18
N MET A 101 33.78 28.32 0.24
CA MET A 101 34.67 27.42 0.99
C MET A 101 35.21 26.37 0.03
N ASP A 102 36.47 26.54 -0.34
CA ASP A 102 37.16 25.68 -1.30
C ASP A 102 37.52 24.30 -0.74
N TYR A 103 37.48 23.31 -1.64
CA TYR A 103 37.60 21.89 -1.36
C TYR A 103 39.07 21.41 -1.28
N THR A 104 39.93 22.12 -0.52
CA THR A 104 41.40 22.04 -0.73
C THR A 104 42.24 21.75 0.52
N ASN A 105 41.70 21.10 1.56
CA ASN A 105 42.45 20.84 2.81
C ASN A 105 42.56 19.35 3.22
N MET A 106 43.00 18.50 2.29
CA MET A 106 43.29 17.07 2.55
C MET A 106 44.67 16.57 2.05
N HIS A 107 45.60 17.49 1.79
CA HIS A 107 46.99 17.18 1.44
C HIS A 107 48.00 17.92 2.34
N SER A 108 48.15 17.41 3.56
CA SER A 108 49.37 17.51 4.36
C SER A 108 49.68 16.13 4.96
N TYR A 109 50.91 15.94 5.45
CA TYR A 109 51.44 14.72 6.07
C TYR A 109 51.94 13.57 5.16
N ARG A 110 53.02 13.87 4.41
CA ARG A 110 54.24 13.03 4.30
C ARG A 110 55.39 14.01 3.97
N THR A 111 56.59 13.95 4.55
CA THR A 111 57.47 12.80 4.76
C THR A 111 58.56 13.15 5.79
N GLN A 112 59.04 12.19 6.61
CA GLN A 112 60.46 11.78 6.81
C GLN A 112 60.56 10.81 8.04
N PRO A 113 61.59 9.94 8.14
CA PRO A 113 61.46 8.65 8.83
C PRO A 113 62.35 8.41 10.08
N ASP A 114 62.13 7.22 10.66
CA ASP A 114 63.09 6.28 11.27
C ASP A 114 63.19 6.04 12.80
N MET A 115 63.08 4.74 13.11
CA MET A 115 63.66 3.95 14.22
C MET A 115 63.27 4.24 15.69
N PHE A 116 62.48 3.32 16.29
CA PHE A 116 63.00 2.26 17.18
C PHE A 116 61.92 1.21 17.57
N ASN A 117 62.35 -0.03 17.85
CA ASN A 117 61.48 -1.18 18.19
C ASN A 117 60.93 -1.15 19.63
N SER A 118 59.70 -1.65 19.85
CA SER A 118 59.45 -2.87 20.68
C SER A 118 57.96 -3.20 20.89
N ILE A 119 57.70 -4.48 21.15
CA ILE A 119 56.39 -5.13 21.36
C ILE A 119 55.91 -4.98 22.83
N LYS A 120 54.62 -4.66 23.07
CA LYS A 120 53.79 -5.32 24.12
C LYS A 120 52.30 -4.91 24.15
N LEU A 121 51.46 -5.94 24.04
CA LEU A 121 50.23 -6.29 24.78
C LEU A 121 49.11 -5.27 25.09
N GLU A 122 47.87 -5.78 25.04
CA GLU A 122 46.62 -5.15 25.49
C GLU A 122 46.59 -4.89 27.01
N PRO A 123 45.78 -3.91 27.48
CA PRO A 123 45.37 -3.80 28.88
C PRO A 123 44.08 -4.58 29.17
N GLU A 124 44.02 -5.18 30.37
CA GLU A 124 42.96 -6.07 30.84
C GLU A 124 41.61 -5.38 31.14
N SER A 125 40.52 -6.16 31.12
CA SER A 125 39.20 -5.76 31.58
C SER A 125 39.08 -5.74 33.11
N PRO A 126 38.31 -4.81 33.74
CA PRO A 126 38.15 -4.77 35.20
C PRO A 126 37.30 -5.96 35.73
N PRO A 127 37.51 -6.37 37.00
CA PRO A 127 36.92 -7.59 37.55
C PRO A 127 35.45 -7.45 38.00
N GLN A 128 34.75 -8.57 38.02
CA GLN A 128 33.41 -8.71 38.60
C GLN A 128 33.47 -8.82 40.14
N TYR A 129 32.49 -8.23 40.83
CA TYR A 129 32.18 -8.55 42.22
C TYR A 129 30.67 -8.37 42.47
N SER A 130 30.08 -9.21 43.33
CA SER A 130 28.64 -9.44 43.40
C SER A 130 27.98 -9.03 44.74
N ASP A 131 26.88 -8.28 44.61
CA ASP A 131 25.64 -8.29 45.43
C ASP A 131 25.58 -7.78 46.90
N ILE A 132 24.30 -7.53 47.29
CA ILE A 132 23.67 -7.15 48.58
C ILE A 132 23.24 -5.65 48.63
N PRO A 133 22.00 -5.30 49.05
CA PRO A 133 21.12 -4.47 48.18
C PRO A 133 20.40 -3.27 48.86
N VAL A 134 19.38 -2.75 48.14
CA VAL A 134 18.34 -1.75 48.52
C VAL A 134 18.68 -0.27 48.28
N LEU A 135 18.10 0.32 47.21
CA LEU A 135 16.90 1.18 47.32
C LEU A 135 16.40 1.64 45.93
N SER A 136 15.10 1.55 45.73
CA SER A 136 14.30 1.88 44.53
C SER A 136 14.77 3.06 43.65
N LYS A 137 14.98 2.80 42.36
CA LYS A 137 14.73 3.76 41.26
C LYS A 137 14.02 3.07 40.10
N LEU A 138 13.00 3.74 39.56
CA LEU A 138 12.19 3.29 38.42
C LEU A 138 13.01 3.34 37.10
N PRO A 139 12.73 2.47 36.12
CA PRO A 139 13.38 2.52 34.82
C PRO A 139 12.73 3.55 33.89
N ASP A 140 13.29 4.76 33.78
CA ASP A 140 12.96 5.75 32.72
C ASP A 140 13.64 5.38 31.39
N ASP A 141 13.34 4.19 30.86
CA ASP A 141 13.82 3.73 29.54
C ASP A 141 12.70 3.57 28.50
N THR A 142 11.44 3.79 28.87
CA THR A 142 10.29 3.71 27.95
C THR A 142 10.07 5.00 27.16
N SER A 143 10.55 6.15 27.65
CA SER A 143 10.31 7.48 27.06
C SER A 143 11.00 7.70 25.70
N ALA A 144 12.22 7.19 25.51
CA ALA A 144 12.99 7.46 24.29
C ALA A 144 12.49 6.68 23.04
N ALA A 145 11.72 5.62 23.24
CA ALA A 145 11.11 4.85 22.16
C ALA A 145 9.82 5.49 21.60
N ALA A 146 9.25 6.49 22.31
CA ALA A 146 7.94 7.08 22.02
C ALA A 146 7.96 8.21 20.98
N LEU A 147 9.13 8.76 20.63
CA LEU A 147 9.26 9.78 19.58
C LEU A 147 9.62 9.10 18.25
N ASN A 148 8.73 9.18 17.26
CA ASN A 148 8.97 8.72 15.88
C ASN A 148 9.91 9.67 15.12
N ILE A 149 11.16 9.78 15.59
CA ILE A 149 12.16 10.69 15.02
C ILE A 149 12.62 10.19 13.64
N GLU A 150 12.59 11.08 12.67
CA GLU A 150 13.01 10.78 11.30
C GLU A 150 14.49 11.10 11.01
N CYS A 151 15.05 10.40 10.04
CA CYS A 151 16.38 10.64 9.51
C CYS A 151 16.40 11.93 8.68
N ARG A 152 17.08 12.97 9.18
CA ARG A 152 17.21 14.30 8.54
C ARG A 152 17.73 14.24 7.09
N VAL A 153 18.45 13.18 6.73
CA VAL A 153 18.93 12.94 5.35
C VAL A 153 17.85 12.39 4.41
N CYS A 154 16.95 11.50 4.85
CA CYS A 154 16.09 10.74 3.92
C CYS A 154 14.66 10.40 4.39
N GLY A 155 14.19 10.89 5.53
CA GLY A 155 12.84 10.64 6.05
C GLY A 155 12.57 9.18 6.48
N ASP A 156 13.58 8.32 6.50
CA ASP A 156 13.46 6.96 7.05
C ASP A 156 13.58 7.00 8.59
N LYS A 157 13.01 6.04 9.32
CA LYS A 157 13.05 6.04 10.80
C LYS A 157 14.49 6.15 11.31
N ALA A 158 14.77 7.12 12.17
CA ALA A 158 16.08 7.27 12.77
C ALA A 158 16.35 6.11 13.73
N SER A 159 17.57 5.56 13.70
CA SER A 159 18.03 4.54 14.65
C SER A 159 18.78 5.15 15.84
N GLY A 160 18.95 6.47 15.85
CA GLY A 160 19.65 7.21 16.89
C GLY A 160 20.28 8.50 16.37
N PHE A 161 21.14 9.09 17.19
CA PHE A 161 21.91 10.28 16.87
C PHE A 161 23.31 9.86 16.42
N HIS A 162 23.59 9.95 15.11
CA HIS A 162 24.82 9.46 14.49
C HIS A 162 25.56 10.59 13.79
N TYR A 163 26.85 10.75 14.07
CA TYR A 163 27.69 11.80 13.45
C TYR A 163 27.15 13.23 13.65
N GLY A 164 26.46 13.49 14.76
CA GLY A 164 25.90 14.81 15.07
C GLY A 164 24.45 15.07 14.60
N VAL A 165 23.75 14.08 14.02
CA VAL A 165 22.35 14.26 13.56
C VAL A 165 21.48 13.03 13.79
N HIS A 166 20.16 13.19 13.82
CA HIS A 166 19.24 12.06 13.73
C HIS A 166 19.29 11.40 12.35
N ALA A 167 19.71 10.13 12.33
CA ALA A 167 19.90 9.37 11.10
C ALA A 167 19.45 7.91 11.22
N CYS A 168 19.09 7.31 10.09
CA CYS A 168 18.84 5.87 9.97
C CYS A 168 20.15 5.12 9.71
N GLU A 169 20.18 3.81 10.01
CA GLU A 169 21.34 2.94 9.75
C GLU A 169 21.84 3.04 8.30
N GLY A 170 20.94 3.21 7.33
CA GLY A 170 21.29 3.34 5.92
C GLY A 170 22.12 4.60 5.60
N CYS A 171 21.85 5.74 6.24
CA CYS A 171 22.62 6.98 6.03
C CYS A 171 23.87 7.07 6.90
N LYS A 172 23.78 6.59 8.16
CA LYS A 172 24.94 6.34 9.04
C LYS A 172 26.00 5.47 8.35
N GLY A 173 25.59 4.31 7.82
CA GLY A 173 26.48 3.39 7.13
C GLY A 173 27.08 3.95 5.84
N PHE A 174 26.29 4.70 5.06
CA PHE A 174 26.76 5.40 3.86
C PHE A 174 27.80 6.48 4.19
N PHE A 175 27.51 7.38 5.13
CA PHE A 175 28.43 8.45 5.55
C PHE A 175 29.75 7.86 6.07
N ARG A 176 29.67 6.87 6.97
CA ARG A 176 30.84 6.15 7.50
C ARG A 176 31.71 5.54 6.40
N ARG A 177 31.09 4.93 5.38
CA ARG A 177 31.81 4.32 4.25
C ARG A 177 32.50 5.38 3.39
N THR A 178 31.80 6.46 3.06
CA THR A 178 32.31 7.58 2.26
C THR A 178 33.57 8.18 2.90
N ILE A 179 33.50 8.51 4.20
CA ILE A 179 34.63 9.06 4.95
C ILE A 179 35.77 8.05 5.09
N ARG A 180 35.50 6.82 5.55
CA ARG A 180 36.55 5.80 5.80
C ARG A 180 37.32 5.40 4.54
N LEU A 181 36.64 5.33 3.40
CA LEU A 181 37.25 4.94 2.12
C LEU A 181 37.66 6.15 1.26
N LYS A 182 37.46 7.39 1.76
CA LYS A 182 37.70 8.65 1.03
C LYS A 182 37.07 8.64 -0.37
N LEU A 183 35.82 8.18 -0.48
CA LEU A 183 35.13 8.10 -1.76
C LEU A 183 34.81 9.51 -2.28
N VAL A 184 35.18 9.77 -3.53
CA VAL A 184 34.75 10.94 -4.30
C VAL A 184 33.66 10.46 -5.25
N TYR A 185 32.61 11.27 -5.41
CA TYR A 185 31.48 11.00 -6.31
C TYR A 185 31.45 12.08 -7.39
N ASP A 186 31.10 11.68 -8.62
CA ASP A 186 30.94 12.61 -9.74
C ASP A 186 29.90 13.69 -9.42
N HIS A 187 30.17 14.92 -9.86
CA HIS A 187 29.31 16.07 -9.57
C HIS A 187 27.90 15.87 -10.13
N CYS A 188 26.89 16.45 -9.46
CA CYS A 188 25.51 16.39 -9.93
C CYS A 188 24.75 17.67 -9.61
N ASP A 189 24.55 18.47 -10.65
CA ASP A 189 23.87 19.78 -10.64
C ASP A 189 22.34 19.69 -10.55
N LEU A 190 21.77 18.48 -10.60
CA LEU A 190 20.32 18.24 -10.61
C LEU A 190 19.66 18.40 -9.22
N HIS A 191 20.43 18.77 -8.18
CA HIS A 191 19.97 18.97 -6.79
C HIS A 191 18.98 17.89 -6.30
N CYS A 192 19.31 16.61 -6.55
CA CYS A 192 18.39 15.48 -6.41
C CYS A 192 17.70 15.41 -5.03
N ARG A 193 16.35 15.37 -5.01
CA ARG A 193 15.56 15.16 -3.78
C ARG A 193 15.83 13.78 -3.16
N ILE A 194 16.31 13.77 -1.91
CA ILE A 194 16.74 12.57 -1.17
C ILE A 194 15.68 12.12 -0.15
N HIS A 195 15.02 11.01 -0.44
CA HIS A 195 13.98 10.35 0.38
C HIS A 195 14.28 8.85 0.48
N LYS A 196 13.54 8.12 1.33
CA LYS A 196 13.76 6.69 1.63
C LYS A 196 13.96 5.80 0.40
N LYS A 197 13.20 6.04 -0.68
CA LYS A 197 13.30 5.32 -1.97
C LYS A 197 14.36 5.89 -2.91
N SER A 198 14.54 7.21 -2.98
CA SER A 198 15.48 7.85 -3.91
C SER A 198 16.92 7.91 -3.41
N ARG A 199 17.17 7.68 -2.11
CA ARG A 199 18.50 7.84 -1.47
C ARG A 199 19.65 7.04 -2.07
N ASN A 200 19.38 6.05 -2.91
CA ASN A 200 20.42 5.27 -3.61
C ASN A 200 20.63 5.71 -5.07
N LYS A 201 19.84 6.65 -5.62
CA LYS A 201 19.91 7.06 -7.03
C LYS A 201 21.11 7.96 -7.36
N CYS A 202 21.47 8.89 -6.48
CA CYS A 202 22.62 9.79 -6.66
C CYS A 202 23.46 9.82 -5.38
N GLN A 203 24.70 9.33 -5.46
CA GLN A 203 25.60 9.26 -4.31
C GLN A 203 26.12 10.64 -3.91
N TYR A 204 26.47 11.49 -4.89
CA TYR A 204 26.88 12.88 -4.69
C TYR A 204 25.84 13.68 -3.91
N CYS A 205 24.61 13.82 -4.43
CA CYS A 205 23.55 14.60 -3.78
C CYS A 205 23.19 14.05 -2.39
N ARG A 206 23.26 12.72 -2.18
CA ARG A 206 23.05 12.12 -0.86
C ARG A 206 24.15 12.49 0.12
N PHE A 207 25.41 12.44 -0.28
CA PHE A 207 26.54 12.81 0.57
C PHE A 207 26.55 14.31 0.87
N GLN A 208 26.28 15.15 -0.13
CA GLN A 208 26.11 16.58 0.07
C GLN A 208 24.97 16.88 1.05
N LYS A 209 23.82 16.18 0.95
CA LYS A 209 22.76 16.32 1.94
C LYS A 209 23.18 15.87 3.34
N CYS A 210 23.96 14.79 3.48
CA CYS A 210 24.53 14.39 4.79
C CYS A 210 25.34 15.54 5.42
N LEU A 211 26.23 16.17 4.65
CA LEU A 211 27.04 17.30 5.11
C LEU A 211 26.17 18.51 5.45
N ASN A 212 25.23 18.88 4.57
CA ASN A 212 24.36 20.06 4.74
C ASN A 212 23.44 19.95 5.96
N VAL A 213 23.02 18.74 6.38
CA VAL A 213 22.25 18.56 7.62
C VAL A 213 23.11 18.48 8.89
N GLY A 214 24.44 18.54 8.76
CA GLY A 214 25.38 18.59 9.88
C GLY A 214 26.13 17.28 10.19
N MET A 215 26.09 16.25 9.33
CA MET A 215 26.85 15.02 9.59
C MET A 215 28.36 15.28 9.56
N SER A 216 29.04 15.05 10.69
CA SER A 216 30.47 15.28 10.84
C SER A 216 31.18 14.08 11.47
N HIS A 217 32.35 13.73 10.91
CA HIS A 217 33.25 12.74 11.50
C HIS A 217 33.72 13.15 12.91
N ASN A 218 33.81 14.44 13.19
CA ASN A 218 34.27 14.94 14.49
C ASN A 218 33.14 14.96 15.54
N ALA A 219 31.90 14.70 15.12
CA ALA A 219 30.71 14.61 15.99
C ALA A 219 30.33 13.14 16.31
N ILE A 220 31.30 12.22 16.28
CA ILE A 220 31.08 10.83 16.73
C ILE A 220 30.86 10.83 18.24
N ARG A 221 29.68 10.40 18.66
CA ARG A 221 29.33 10.08 20.05
C ARG A 221 28.89 8.62 20.13
N PHE A 222 29.24 7.95 21.22
CA PHE A 222 28.78 6.60 21.52
C PHE A 222 27.64 6.69 22.56
N GLY A 223 26.52 5.99 22.32
CA GLY A 223 25.44 5.86 23.30
C GLY A 223 24.22 6.75 23.07
N ARG A 224 23.50 7.02 24.17
CA ARG A 224 22.15 7.61 24.21
C ARG A 224 22.13 9.08 23.75
N MET A 225 20.95 9.55 23.35
CA MET A 225 20.67 10.96 23.02
C MET A 225 21.06 11.88 24.20
N PRO A 226 21.75 13.01 23.98
CA PRO A 226 22.01 13.99 25.04
C PRO A 226 20.70 14.52 25.63
N GLN A 227 20.62 14.67 26.95
CA GLN A 227 19.40 15.13 27.62
C GLN A 227 18.94 16.50 27.12
N ALA A 228 19.86 17.44 26.87
CA ALA A 228 19.54 18.74 26.28
C ALA A 228 18.91 18.63 24.86
N GLU A 229 19.28 17.61 24.07
CA GLU A 229 18.67 17.37 22.75
C GLU A 229 17.28 16.72 22.92
N LYS A 230 17.11 15.82 23.90
CA LYS A 230 15.80 15.26 24.27
C LYS A 230 14.83 16.36 24.71
N GLU A 231 15.28 17.26 25.57
CA GLU A 231 14.51 18.40 26.08
C GLU A 231 14.20 19.41 24.97
N LYS A 232 15.16 19.70 24.07
CA LYS A 232 14.95 20.54 22.89
C LYS A 232 13.91 19.95 21.93
N LEU A 233 13.97 18.66 21.64
CA LEU A 233 12.96 17.99 20.80
C LEU A 233 11.57 18.04 21.45
N LEU A 234 11.47 17.79 22.76
CA LEU A 234 10.20 17.89 23.48
C LEU A 234 9.64 19.32 23.45
N ALA A 235 10.49 20.34 23.59
CA ALA A 235 10.10 21.74 23.46
C ALA A 235 9.66 22.11 22.03
N GLU A 236 10.39 21.63 21.01
CA GLU A 236 10.00 21.78 19.59
C GLU A 236 8.60 21.17 19.35
N PHE A 237 8.37 19.92 19.77
CA PHE A 237 7.05 19.25 19.68
C PHE A 237 5.93 20.00 20.44
N SER A 238 6.23 20.61 21.59
CA SER A 238 5.25 21.44 22.31
C SER A 238 4.95 22.74 21.58
N SER A 239 5.98 23.43 21.07
CA SER A 239 5.81 24.69 20.33
C SER A 239 5.08 24.53 18.99
N ASP A 240 5.29 23.41 18.31
CA ASP A 240 4.55 23.01 17.10
C ASP A 240 3.07 22.68 17.40
N MET A 241 2.72 22.39 18.66
CA MET A 241 1.31 22.22 19.06
C MET A 241 0.65 23.54 19.48
N GLU A 242 1.42 24.49 20.03
CA GLU A 242 0.95 25.83 20.39
C GLU A 242 0.79 26.78 19.19
N HIS A 243 1.54 26.58 18.10
CA HIS A 243 1.49 27.43 16.89
C HIS A 243 0.51 26.97 15.80
N MET A 244 -0.28 25.92 16.02
CA MET A 244 -1.21 25.42 15.00
C MET A 244 -2.57 26.13 15.06
N HIS A 245 -3.10 26.49 13.90
CA HIS A 245 -4.47 26.98 13.76
C HIS A 245 -5.45 25.92 14.30
N PRO A 246 -6.46 26.29 15.12
CA PRO A 246 -7.34 25.32 15.80
C PRO A 246 -7.97 24.29 14.83
N GLU A 247 -8.48 24.76 13.70
CA GLU A 247 -9.05 23.92 12.64
C GLU A 247 -8.07 22.86 12.11
N ALA A 248 -6.78 23.21 11.98
CA ALA A 248 -5.75 22.27 11.56
C ALA A 248 -5.31 21.31 12.67
N ALA A 249 -5.64 21.58 13.94
CA ALA A 249 -5.50 20.63 15.04
C ALA A 249 -6.66 19.62 15.02
N ASP A 250 -7.91 20.09 14.83
CA ASP A 250 -9.11 19.26 14.75
C ASP A 250 -9.04 18.28 13.57
N LEU A 251 -8.64 18.76 12.37
CA LEU A 251 -8.47 17.91 11.20
C LEU A 251 -7.40 16.81 11.41
N ARG A 252 -6.34 17.08 12.19
CA ARG A 252 -5.33 16.07 12.54
C ARG A 252 -5.79 15.12 13.65
N ALA A 253 -6.64 15.58 14.56
CA ALA A 253 -7.27 14.73 15.57
C ALA A 253 -8.20 13.71 14.89
N LEU A 254 -9.01 14.15 13.91
CA LEU A 254 -9.84 13.28 13.07
C LEU A 254 -9.00 12.26 12.29
N ALA A 255 -7.91 12.70 11.64
CA ALA A 255 -6.98 11.82 10.93
C ALA A 255 -6.41 10.72 11.85
N ARG A 256 -5.97 11.09 13.06
CA ARG A 256 -5.45 10.15 14.06
C ARG A 256 -6.51 9.16 14.53
N HIS A 257 -7.70 9.65 14.88
CA HIS A 257 -8.82 8.83 15.33
C HIS A 257 -9.22 7.78 14.28
N LEU A 258 -9.37 8.19 13.02
CA LEU A 258 -9.69 7.27 11.92
C LEU A 258 -8.55 6.28 11.63
N TYR A 259 -7.29 6.70 11.75
CA TYR A 259 -6.14 5.80 11.64
C TYR A 259 -6.11 4.76 12.77
N GLU A 260 -6.35 5.15 14.02
CA GLU A 260 -6.43 4.23 15.15
C GLU A 260 -7.60 3.23 15.00
N ALA A 261 -8.75 3.70 14.53
CA ALA A 261 -9.88 2.83 14.19
C ALA A 261 -9.55 1.86 13.04
N TYR A 262 -8.87 2.33 11.99
CA TYR A 262 -8.41 1.49 10.87
C TYR A 262 -7.50 0.37 11.37
N LEU A 263 -6.50 0.68 12.20
CA LEU A 263 -5.60 -0.33 12.79
C LEU A 263 -6.32 -1.34 13.70
N LYS A 264 -7.39 -0.91 14.38
CA LYS A 264 -8.20 -1.74 15.27
C LYS A 264 -9.07 -2.73 14.51
N TYR A 265 -9.74 -2.27 13.44
CA TYR A 265 -10.75 -3.07 12.73
C TYR A 265 -10.21 -3.87 11.55
N PHE A 266 -9.04 -3.52 10.99
CA PHE A 266 -8.47 -4.19 9.83
C PHE A 266 -7.13 -4.89 10.15
N PRO A 267 -7.13 -6.22 10.38
CA PRO A 267 -5.94 -6.92 10.89
C PRO A 267 -4.72 -6.88 9.97
N LEU A 268 -4.92 -6.94 8.65
CA LEU A 268 -3.87 -6.97 7.64
C LEU A 268 -3.75 -5.61 6.96
N THR A 269 -3.02 -4.69 7.60
CA THR A 269 -2.78 -3.34 7.10
C THR A 269 -1.79 -3.33 5.91
N LYS A 270 -1.72 -2.22 5.18
CA LYS A 270 -0.76 -2.02 4.07
C LYS A 270 0.68 -2.12 4.52
N ALA A 271 1.01 -1.64 5.73
CA ALA A 271 2.35 -1.82 6.30
C ALA A 271 2.70 -3.31 6.49
N LYS A 272 1.77 -4.11 7.03
CA LYS A 272 1.95 -5.57 7.20
C LYS A 272 2.05 -6.29 5.86
N ALA A 273 1.13 -6.02 4.94
CA ALA A 273 1.14 -6.61 3.59
C ALA A 273 2.43 -6.28 2.82
N ARG A 274 2.91 -5.03 2.87
CA ARG A 274 4.20 -4.63 2.28
C ARG A 274 5.41 -5.29 2.95
N ALA A 275 5.37 -5.60 4.25
CA ALA A 275 6.44 -6.33 4.91
C ALA A 275 6.55 -7.77 4.39
N ILE A 276 5.41 -8.46 4.26
CA ILE A 276 5.28 -9.81 3.70
C ILE A 276 5.72 -9.83 2.23
N LEU A 277 5.10 -9.01 1.38
CA LEU A 277 5.38 -8.94 -0.07
C LEU A 277 6.80 -8.47 -0.43
N SER A 278 7.57 -7.95 0.52
CA SER A 278 8.98 -7.58 0.30
C SER A 278 9.99 -8.49 1.01
N GLY A 279 9.56 -9.63 1.54
CA GLY A 279 10.43 -10.61 2.21
C GLY A 279 11.12 -10.04 3.45
N LYS A 280 10.45 -9.14 4.18
CA LYS A 280 10.98 -8.49 5.39
C LYS A 280 10.34 -8.99 6.68
N THR A 281 9.26 -9.75 6.58
CA THR A 281 8.92 -10.74 7.61
C THR A 281 9.99 -11.83 7.61
N GLY A 282 10.38 -12.33 8.77
CA GLY A 282 11.42 -13.36 8.92
C GLY A 282 10.96 -14.72 8.39
N ASP A 283 10.66 -15.64 9.30
CA ASP A 283 10.32 -17.03 8.92
C ASP A 283 8.91 -17.18 8.32
N ASN A 284 8.06 -16.14 8.42
CA ASN A 284 6.71 -16.12 7.85
C ASN A 284 6.73 -15.77 6.36
N VAL A 285 7.13 -16.75 5.54
CA VAL A 285 6.95 -16.74 4.08
C VAL A 285 5.55 -17.29 3.75
N PRO A 286 4.73 -16.61 2.93
CA PRO A 286 3.41 -17.13 2.56
C PRO A 286 3.49 -18.42 1.75
N PHE A 287 2.57 -19.35 2.00
CA PHE A 287 2.36 -20.51 1.14
C PHE A 287 1.88 -20.04 -0.25
N VAL A 288 2.50 -20.53 -1.32
CA VAL A 288 2.19 -20.06 -2.68
C VAL A 288 1.20 -20.99 -3.36
N ILE A 289 0.06 -20.44 -3.79
CA ILE A 289 -0.91 -21.16 -4.63
C ILE A 289 -0.76 -20.68 -6.08
N HIS A 290 -0.40 -21.61 -6.97
CA HIS A 290 -0.15 -21.34 -8.39
C HIS A 290 -0.79 -22.36 -9.35
N ASP A 291 -1.45 -23.39 -8.81
CA ASP A 291 -2.18 -24.42 -9.57
C ASP A 291 -3.25 -25.08 -8.67
N LEU A 292 -4.04 -25.99 -9.24
CA LEU A 292 -5.09 -26.70 -8.51
C LEU A 292 -4.54 -27.58 -7.37
N LYS A 293 -3.34 -28.13 -7.54
CA LYS A 293 -2.70 -29.01 -6.54
C LYS A 293 -2.32 -28.21 -5.29
N SER A 294 -1.60 -27.11 -5.47
CA SER A 294 -1.26 -26.17 -4.41
C SER A 294 -2.51 -25.54 -3.79
N LEU A 295 -3.60 -25.33 -4.55
CA LEU A 295 -4.88 -24.90 -3.98
C LEU A 295 -5.45 -25.92 -2.98
N MET A 296 -5.40 -27.22 -3.28
CA MET A 296 -5.83 -28.27 -2.35
C MET A 296 -4.91 -28.39 -1.13
N GLU A 297 -3.59 -28.34 -1.31
CA GLU A 297 -2.61 -28.31 -0.20
C GLU A 297 -2.78 -27.08 0.72
N GLY A 298 -3.24 -25.96 0.14
CA GLY A 298 -3.50 -24.70 0.82
C GLY A 298 -4.85 -24.60 1.55
N GLU A 299 -5.78 -25.54 1.37
CA GLU A 299 -7.17 -25.42 1.86
C GLU A 299 -7.27 -25.20 3.39
N GLN A 300 -6.37 -25.82 4.15
CA GLN A 300 -6.24 -25.64 5.60
C GLN A 300 -5.99 -24.18 6.03
N PHE A 301 -5.25 -23.40 5.23
CA PHE A 301 -4.98 -21.99 5.48
C PHE A 301 -6.10 -21.08 4.96
N ILE A 302 -6.80 -21.49 3.90
CA ILE A 302 -7.95 -20.76 3.34
C ILE A 302 -9.11 -20.67 4.35
N ASN A 303 -9.36 -21.77 5.07
CA ASN A 303 -10.45 -21.87 6.04
C ASN A 303 -10.11 -21.37 7.46
N CYS A 304 -8.91 -20.80 7.67
CA CYS A 304 -8.49 -20.31 8.97
C CYS A 304 -9.22 -19.00 9.36
N LYS A 305 -10.14 -19.09 10.33
CA LYS A 305 -10.95 -17.97 10.81
C LYS A 305 -10.25 -17.03 11.81
N GLN A 306 -8.97 -17.26 12.10
CA GLN A 306 -8.22 -16.51 13.11
C GLN A 306 -6.87 -16.03 12.58
N ILE A 307 -6.48 -14.83 13.03
CA ILE A 307 -5.10 -14.35 12.90
C ILE A 307 -4.22 -15.25 13.78
N PRO A 308 -3.12 -15.83 13.29
CA PRO A 308 -2.19 -16.57 14.14
C PRO A 308 -1.64 -15.66 15.24
N VAL A 309 -1.95 -15.98 16.50
CA VAL A 309 -1.32 -15.34 17.67
C VAL A 309 0.07 -15.95 17.84
N PRO A 310 1.14 -15.15 18.02
CA PRO A 310 2.47 -15.69 18.30
C PRO A 310 2.47 -16.60 19.54
N GLU A 311 3.17 -17.74 19.47
CA GLU A 311 3.06 -18.90 20.38
C GLU A 311 3.63 -18.68 21.80
N HIS A 312 3.29 -17.59 22.49
CA HIS A 312 3.79 -17.28 23.84
C HIS A 312 2.71 -17.17 24.92
N GLN A 313 1.45 -17.53 24.64
CA GLN A 313 0.36 -17.47 25.64
C GLN A 313 -0.64 -18.66 25.65
N GLN A 314 -0.36 -19.79 24.98
CA GLN A 314 -1.26 -20.97 24.99
C GLN A 314 -0.78 -22.19 25.80
N GLN A 315 0.11 -22.00 26.78
CA GLN A 315 0.35 -23.01 27.83
C GLN A 315 -0.50 -22.77 29.09
N GLN A 316 -1.82 -22.88 28.93
CA GLN A 316 -2.74 -23.25 30.01
C GLN A 316 -4.14 -23.56 29.43
N HIS A 317 -4.64 -24.78 29.69
CA HIS A 317 -5.94 -25.38 29.33
C HIS A 317 -5.97 -26.33 28.13
N GLN A 318 -5.32 -27.50 28.27
CA GLN A 318 -5.83 -28.74 27.65
C GLN A 318 -5.33 -30.00 28.39
N THR A 319 -6.13 -30.48 29.34
CA THR A 319 -5.98 -31.83 29.94
C THR A 319 -7.33 -32.41 30.32
N SER A 320 -7.98 -33.10 29.38
CA SER A 320 -8.82 -34.28 29.68
C SER A 320 -9.09 -35.05 28.39
N ALA A 321 -8.42 -36.18 28.21
CA ALA A 321 -8.71 -37.13 27.13
C ALA A 321 -9.39 -38.38 27.70
N LEU A 322 -10.34 -38.95 26.96
CA LEU A 322 -10.92 -40.27 27.18
C LEU A 322 -10.82 -41.08 25.87
N PRO A 323 -10.62 -42.41 25.94
CA PRO A 323 -10.23 -43.22 24.78
C PRO A 323 -11.42 -43.67 23.92
N PRO A 324 -11.17 -44.05 22.64
CA PRO A 324 -12.21 -44.49 21.70
C PRO A 324 -12.58 -45.98 21.87
N VAL A 325 -13.83 -46.31 21.52
CA VAL A 325 -14.37 -47.67 21.50
C VAL A 325 -14.43 -48.19 20.05
N HIS A 326 -14.06 -49.46 19.84
CA HIS A 326 -14.18 -50.17 18.55
C HIS A 326 -15.59 -50.72 18.30
N GLY A 327 -16.01 -50.78 17.03
CA GLY A 327 -16.97 -51.77 16.55
C GLY A 327 -17.89 -51.30 15.41
N GLY A 328 -17.95 -52.09 14.32
CA GLY A 328 -19.01 -51.96 13.30
C GLY A 328 -18.55 -52.15 11.85
N TYR A 329 -18.45 -53.40 11.38
CA TYR A 329 -18.38 -53.70 9.95
C TYR A 329 -19.79 -53.93 9.39
N THR A 330 -20.10 -53.36 8.22
CA THR A 330 -21.19 -53.82 7.34
C THR A 330 -20.73 -53.71 5.89
N GLU A 331 -20.89 -54.80 5.14
CA GLU A 331 -20.49 -54.91 3.73
C GLU A 331 -21.41 -54.12 2.80
N THR A 332 -20.86 -53.60 1.69
CA THR A 332 -21.62 -53.01 0.59
C THR A 332 -21.27 -53.71 -0.73
N HIS A 333 -22.28 -54.09 -1.50
CA HIS A 333 -22.13 -54.76 -2.80
C HIS A 333 -21.31 -53.93 -3.81
N PRO A 334 -20.56 -54.57 -4.73
CA PRO A 334 -19.84 -53.87 -5.78
C PRO A 334 -20.80 -53.31 -6.84
N LEU A 335 -20.58 -52.05 -7.23
CA LEU A 335 -21.28 -51.39 -8.34
C LEU A 335 -20.84 -51.97 -9.70
N SER A 336 -21.68 -51.79 -10.71
CA SER A 336 -21.43 -52.37 -12.04
C SER A 336 -20.32 -51.63 -12.80
N GLU A 337 -19.54 -52.35 -13.63
CA GLU A 337 -18.40 -51.81 -14.39
C GLU A 337 -18.77 -50.63 -15.33
N SER A 338 -20.05 -50.47 -15.66
CA SER A 338 -20.59 -49.34 -16.44
C SER A 338 -20.53 -48.00 -15.70
N GLU A 339 -20.68 -47.98 -14.38
CA GLU A 339 -20.63 -46.75 -13.57
C GLU A 339 -19.20 -46.31 -13.31
N VAL A 340 -18.30 -47.28 -13.07
CA VAL A 340 -16.85 -47.03 -12.92
C VAL A 340 -16.29 -46.37 -14.18
N MET A 341 -16.74 -46.78 -15.37
CA MET A 341 -16.31 -46.20 -16.65
C MET A 341 -16.82 -44.77 -16.86
N ARG A 342 -17.98 -44.38 -16.30
CA ARG A 342 -18.43 -42.97 -16.32
C ARG A 342 -17.60 -42.08 -15.38
N MET A 343 -17.23 -42.58 -14.21
CA MET A 343 -16.36 -41.85 -13.29
C MET A 343 -14.94 -41.67 -13.87
N ALA A 344 -14.42 -42.67 -14.59
CA ALA A 344 -13.07 -42.64 -15.18
C ALA A 344 -12.89 -41.61 -16.32
N VAL A 345 -13.96 -41.22 -17.03
CA VAL A 345 -13.87 -40.27 -18.16
C VAL A 345 -14.14 -38.82 -17.76
N PHE A 346 -14.80 -38.58 -16.61
CA PHE A 346 -15.11 -37.23 -16.10
C PHE A 346 -14.39 -36.85 -14.79
N GLY A 347 -13.67 -37.79 -14.14
CA GLY A 347 -13.16 -37.63 -12.79
C GLY A 347 -12.28 -36.40 -12.54
N GLY A 348 -11.45 -36.00 -13.51
CA GLY A 348 -10.57 -34.83 -13.36
C GLY A 348 -11.29 -33.47 -13.45
N GLN A 349 -12.40 -33.39 -14.20
CA GLN A 349 -13.11 -32.12 -14.40
C GLN A 349 -14.03 -31.82 -13.20
N GLY A 350 -14.80 -32.81 -12.74
CA GLY A 350 -15.71 -32.64 -11.61
C GLY A 350 -14.98 -32.32 -10.29
N GLU A 351 -13.82 -32.94 -10.04
CA GLU A 351 -13.03 -32.64 -8.84
C GLU A 351 -12.50 -31.19 -8.88
N ALA A 352 -11.96 -30.74 -10.02
CA ALA A 352 -11.54 -29.36 -10.20
C ALA A 352 -12.69 -28.36 -10.00
N ASP A 353 -13.85 -28.59 -10.62
CA ASP A 353 -15.02 -27.73 -10.50
C ASP A 353 -15.49 -27.59 -9.04
N THR A 354 -15.40 -28.65 -8.23
CA THR A 354 -15.73 -28.59 -6.78
C THR A 354 -14.69 -27.84 -5.94
N VAL A 355 -13.40 -27.91 -6.29
CA VAL A 355 -12.33 -27.18 -5.59
C VAL A 355 -12.43 -25.68 -5.87
N GLU A 356 -12.66 -25.29 -7.13
CA GLU A 356 -12.88 -23.88 -7.50
C GLU A 356 -14.11 -23.30 -6.80
N LEU A 357 -15.21 -24.06 -6.74
CA LEU A 357 -16.44 -23.65 -6.05
C LEU A 357 -16.22 -23.48 -4.52
N ARG A 358 -15.50 -24.41 -3.87
CA ARG A 358 -15.12 -24.28 -2.44
C ARG A 358 -14.25 -23.06 -2.17
N PHE A 359 -13.27 -22.79 -3.04
CA PHE A 359 -12.45 -21.59 -2.94
C PHE A 359 -13.30 -20.31 -3.05
N PHE A 360 -14.23 -20.26 -4.00
CA PHE A 360 -15.15 -19.13 -4.14
C PHE A 360 -16.06 -18.94 -2.91
N GLN A 361 -16.60 -20.03 -2.35
CA GLN A 361 -17.39 -19.99 -1.10
C GLN A 361 -16.55 -19.44 0.08
N SER A 362 -15.27 -19.79 0.16
CA SER A 362 -14.34 -19.26 1.17
C SER A 362 -14.10 -17.76 0.99
N CYS A 363 -13.91 -17.30 -0.25
CA CYS A 363 -13.83 -15.87 -0.60
C CYS A 363 -15.10 -15.11 -0.17
N GLN A 364 -16.29 -15.70 -0.36
CA GLN A 364 -17.55 -15.10 0.10
C GLN A 364 -17.63 -15.00 1.63
N SER A 365 -17.27 -16.07 2.36
CA SER A 365 -17.26 -16.05 3.83
C SER A 365 -16.35 -14.94 4.35
N ARG A 366 -15.14 -14.81 3.78
CA ARG A 366 -14.19 -13.76 4.15
C ARG A 366 -14.66 -12.35 3.75
N SER A 367 -15.36 -12.22 2.62
CA SER A 367 -15.98 -10.95 2.21
C SER A 367 -17.08 -10.53 3.20
N ALA A 368 -17.91 -11.48 3.67
CA ALA A 368 -18.93 -11.22 4.67
C ALA A 368 -18.37 -10.87 6.05
N GLU A 369 -17.20 -11.40 6.43
CA GLU A 369 -16.43 -10.94 7.59
C GLU A 369 -15.93 -9.50 7.41
N ALA A 370 -15.31 -9.21 6.26
CA ALA A 370 -14.78 -7.88 5.97
C ALA A 370 -15.89 -6.80 5.91
N VAL A 371 -17.10 -7.13 5.44
CA VAL A 371 -18.28 -6.24 5.55
C VAL A 371 -18.55 -5.85 7.01
N ARG A 372 -18.41 -6.77 7.97
CA ARG A 372 -18.61 -6.47 9.40
C ARG A 372 -17.50 -5.57 9.94
N GLU A 373 -16.25 -5.82 9.55
CA GLU A 373 -15.11 -4.95 9.89
C GLU A 373 -15.31 -3.52 9.36
N VAL A 374 -15.76 -3.37 8.10
CA VAL A 374 -16.09 -2.07 7.50
C VAL A 374 -17.28 -1.40 8.18
N THR A 375 -18.29 -2.16 8.61
CA THR A 375 -19.44 -1.64 9.36
C THR A 375 -19.02 -1.08 10.73
N GLU A 376 -18.13 -1.77 11.44
CA GLU A 376 -17.60 -1.28 12.72
C GLU A 376 -16.64 -0.09 12.55
N PHE A 377 -15.86 -0.06 11.46
CA PHE A 377 -15.09 1.13 11.08
C PHE A 377 -16.00 2.32 10.76
N ALA A 378 -17.09 2.13 10.00
CA ALA A 378 -18.04 3.20 9.68
C ALA A 378 -18.67 3.82 10.94
N LYS A 379 -19.09 2.99 11.91
CA LYS A 379 -19.59 3.45 13.22
C LYS A 379 -18.57 4.25 14.03
N SER A 380 -17.28 4.10 13.75
CA SER A 380 -16.23 4.87 14.42
C SER A 380 -16.02 6.26 13.80
N ILE A 381 -16.56 6.54 12.61
CA ILE A 381 -16.48 7.85 11.97
C ILE A 381 -17.36 8.82 12.79
N PRO A 382 -16.82 9.94 13.30
CA PRO A 382 -17.60 10.91 14.06
C PRO A 382 -18.83 11.41 13.28
N GLY A 383 -20.00 11.41 13.91
CA GLY A 383 -21.27 11.78 13.31
C GLY A 383 -21.99 10.70 12.50
N PHE A 384 -21.33 9.59 12.12
CA PHE A 384 -21.97 8.57 11.27
C PHE A 384 -23.17 7.89 11.95
N VAL A 385 -23.03 7.56 13.24
CA VAL A 385 -24.10 6.91 14.02
C VAL A 385 -25.28 7.83 14.33
N ASP A 386 -25.11 9.14 14.15
CA ASP A 386 -26.13 10.18 14.38
C ASP A 386 -26.96 10.46 13.11
N LEU A 387 -26.58 9.90 11.96
CA LEU A 387 -27.36 9.92 10.71
C LEU A 387 -28.63 9.06 10.83
N ASP A 388 -29.61 9.26 9.95
CA ASP A 388 -30.78 8.37 9.87
C ASP A 388 -30.34 6.91 9.62
N LEU A 389 -31.01 5.96 10.25
CA LEU A 389 -30.62 4.54 10.18
C LEU A 389 -30.74 3.97 8.75
N ASN A 390 -31.70 4.45 7.94
CA ASN A 390 -31.84 4.04 6.55
C ASN A 390 -30.70 4.63 5.70
N ASP A 391 -30.28 5.86 6.00
CA ASP A 391 -29.13 6.49 5.37
C ASP A 391 -27.83 5.73 5.72
N GLN A 392 -27.61 5.38 7.00
CA GLN A 392 -26.47 4.54 7.42
C GLN A 392 -26.42 3.20 6.66
N VAL A 393 -27.56 2.52 6.52
CA VAL A 393 -27.67 1.25 5.77
C VAL A 393 -27.40 1.47 4.28
N THR A 394 -27.90 2.55 3.69
CA THR A 394 -27.72 2.90 2.28
C THR A 394 -26.25 3.23 1.96
N LEU A 395 -25.60 4.03 2.79
CA LEU A 395 -24.17 4.35 2.68
C LEU A 395 -23.30 3.09 2.73
N LEU A 396 -23.59 2.17 3.67
CA LEU A 396 -22.89 0.89 3.74
C LEU A 396 -23.17 -0.01 2.53
N LYS A 397 -24.42 -0.08 2.06
CA LYS A 397 -24.83 -0.90 0.91
C LYS A 397 -24.07 -0.53 -0.36
N TYR A 398 -23.97 0.75 -0.68
CA TYR A 398 -23.23 1.21 -1.87
C TYR A 398 -21.73 1.35 -1.64
N GLY A 399 -21.28 1.70 -0.44
CA GLY A 399 -19.86 1.96 -0.14
C GLY A 399 -19.02 0.72 0.15
N VAL A 400 -19.59 -0.37 0.68
CA VAL A 400 -18.77 -1.47 1.22
C VAL A 400 -17.95 -2.20 0.17
N ILE A 401 -18.49 -2.47 -1.03
CA ILE A 401 -17.71 -3.17 -2.08
C ILE A 401 -16.56 -2.29 -2.59
N GLU A 402 -16.77 -0.97 -2.69
CA GLU A 402 -15.73 0.01 -3.03
C GLU A 402 -14.60 0.00 -1.99
N VAL A 403 -14.96 0.01 -0.70
CA VAL A 403 -14.01 -0.13 0.43
C VAL A 403 -13.24 -1.46 0.36
N LEU A 404 -13.91 -2.58 0.11
CA LEU A 404 -13.26 -3.89 0.00
C LEU A 404 -12.26 -3.95 -1.16
N ILE A 405 -12.56 -3.33 -2.30
CA ILE A 405 -11.62 -3.24 -3.43
C ILE A 405 -10.38 -2.42 -3.04
N ILE A 406 -10.56 -1.27 -2.37
CA ILE A 406 -9.45 -0.45 -1.86
C ILE A 406 -8.62 -1.21 -0.82
N MET A 407 -9.24 -1.97 0.08
CA MET A 407 -8.55 -2.80 1.07
C MET A 407 -7.79 -3.97 0.45
N MET A 408 -8.24 -4.52 -0.68
CA MET A 408 -7.50 -5.53 -1.43
C MET A 408 -6.26 -4.97 -2.13
N SER A 409 -6.26 -3.71 -2.57
CA SER A 409 -5.12 -3.16 -3.34
C SER A 409 -3.77 -3.26 -2.63
N PRO A 410 -3.61 -2.93 -1.33
CA PRO A 410 -2.40 -3.22 -0.55
C PRO A 410 -1.88 -4.65 -0.57
N LEU A 411 -2.76 -5.63 -0.80
CA LEU A 411 -2.47 -7.07 -0.77
C LEU A 411 -1.98 -7.58 -2.13
N MET A 412 -2.18 -6.79 -3.20
CA MET A 412 -1.90 -7.14 -4.58
C MET A 412 -0.60 -6.52 -5.08
N ASN A 413 0.19 -7.33 -5.79
CA ASN A 413 1.26 -6.86 -6.67
C ASN A 413 0.95 -7.26 -8.13
N LYS A 414 1.91 -7.09 -9.05
CA LYS A 414 1.72 -7.45 -10.46
C LYS A 414 1.57 -8.97 -10.71
N ASP A 415 2.09 -9.78 -9.80
CA ASP A 415 2.28 -11.23 -9.92
C ASP A 415 1.23 -12.06 -9.14
N GLY A 416 0.53 -11.45 -8.16
CA GLY A 416 -0.46 -12.15 -7.31
C GLY A 416 -0.94 -11.32 -6.12
N THR A 417 -1.72 -11.97 -5.25
CA THR A 417 -2.39 -11.36 -4.09
C THR A 417 -2.17 -12.15 -2.81
N LEU A 418 -2.04 -11.46 -1.68
CA LEU A 418 -2.15 -12.09 -0.37
C LEU A 418 -3.61 -12.41 -0.04
N ILE A 419 -3.85 -13.59 0.55
CA ILE A 419 -5.12 -14.00 1.17
C ILE A 419 -4.84 -14.62 2.56
N SER A 420 -5.88 -15.06 3.29
CA SER A 420 -5.76 -15.67 4.62
C SER A 420 -4.85 -14.89 5.57
N TYR A 421 -5.16 -13.61 5.79
CA TYR A 421 -4.39 -12.70 6.65
C TYR A 421 -2.89 -12.60 6.32
N GLY A 422 -2.50 -12.92 5.07
CA GLY A 422 -1.12 -12.88 4.59
C GLY A 422 -0.38 -14.22 4.68
N GLN A 423 -1.05 -15.31 5.08
CA GLN A 423 -0.47 -16.66 5.13
C GLN A 423 -0.34 -17.31 3.75
N ILE A 424 -1.12 -16.87 2.76
CA ILE A 424 -1.08 -17.38 1.39
C ILE A 424 -0.79 -16.24 0.42
N PHE A 425 0.04 -16.52 -0.59
CA PHE A 425 0.17 -15.71 -1.80
C PHE A 425 -0.38 -16.51 -2.99
N MET A 426 -1.50 -16.06 -3.56
CA MET A 426 -2.10 -16.69 -4.74
C MET A 426 -1.68 -15.94 -6.01
N THR A 427 -1.15 -16.65 -7.00
CA THR A 427 -0.64 -16.01 -8.22
C THR A 427 -1.78 -15.49 -9.10
N ARG A 428 -1.53 -14.38 -9.79
CA ARG A 428 -2.45 -13.78 -10.75
C ARG A 428 -2.69 -14.71 -11.94
N GLU A 429 -1.66 -15.43 -12.38
CA GLU A 429 -1.76 -16.38 -13.49
C GLU A 429 -2.65 -17.57 -13.14
N PHE A 430 -2.56 -18.09 -11.91
CA PHE A 430 -3.50 -19.12 -11.46
C PHE A 430 -4.94 -18.61 -11.41
N LEU A 431 -5.16 -17.41 -10.83
CA LEU A 431 -6.48 -16.78 -10.82
C LEU A 431 -7.06 -16.56 -12.23
N LYS A 432 -6.21 -16.30 -13.23
CA LYS A 432 -6.61 -16.23 -14.66
C LYS A 432 -6.93 -17.58 -15.28
N SER A 433 -6.30 -18.66 -14.79
CA SER A 433 -6.51 -20.02 -15.31
C SER A 433 -7.82 -20.66 -14.86
N LEU A 434 -8.47 -20.14 -13.80
CA LEU A 434 -9.76 -20.62 -13.29
C LEU A 434 -10.86 -20.55 -14.36
N ARG A 435 -11.88 -21.40 -14.24
CA ARG A 435 -12.97 -21.42 -15.23
C ARG A 435 -13.79 -20.14 -15.21
N LYS A 436 -14.45 -19.85 -16.33
CA LYS A 436 -15.36 -18.69 -16.40
C LYS A 436 -16.58 -18.92 -15.49
N PRO A 437 -17.10 -17.86 -14.84
CA PRO A 437 -16.62 -16.47 -14.88
C PRO A 437 -15.62 -16.09 -13.76
N PHE A 438 -15.10 -17.04 -12.96
CA PHE A 438 -14.20 -16.73 -11.83
C PHE A 438 -12.93 -15.97 -12.24
N CYS A 439 -12.27 -16.38 -13.33
CA CYS A 439 -11.09 -15.71 -13.85
C CYS A 439 -11.33 -14.24 -14.26
N GLN A 440 -12.53 -13.92 -14.73
CA GLN A 440 -12.90 -12.56 -15.13
C GLN A 440 -13.16 -11.65 -13.91
N MET A 441 -13.46 -12.24 -12.75
CA MET A 441 -13.80 -11.48 -11.54
C MET A 441 -12.63 -10.69 -10.97
N MET A 442 -11.42 -11.27 -10.97
CA MET A 442 -10.24 -10.72 -10.29
C MET A 442 -9.39 -9.78 -11.14
N GLU A 443 -9.36 -9.98 -12.47
CA GLU A 443 -8.45 -9.23 -13.34
C GLU A 443 -8.64 -7.69 -13.30
N PRO A 444 -9.87 -7.14 -13.32
CA PRO A 444 -10.07 -5.70 -13.15
C PRO A 444 -9.55 -5.15 -11.81
N LYS A 445 -9.57 -5.98 -10.75
CA LYS A 445 -9.08 -5.59 -9.42
C LYS A 445 -7.55 -5.59 -9.39
N PHE A 446 -6.88 -6.49 -10.12
CA PHE A 446 -5.42 -6.42 -10.31
C PHE A 446 -5.01 -5.18 -11.08
N GLU A 447 -5.65 -4.87 -12.21
CA GLU A 447 -5.33 -3.69 -13.01
C GLU A 447 -5.53 -2.39 -12.24
N PHE A 448 -6.66 -2.28 -11.54
CA PHE A 448 -6.92 -1.17 -10.63
C PHE A 448 -5.87 -1.08 -9.52
N SER A 449 -5.58 -2.19 -8.83
CA SER A 449 -4.69 -2.20 -7.67
C SER A 449 -3.25 -1.86 -8.04
N VAL A 450 -2.76 -2.31 -9.20
CA VAL A 450 -1.44 -1.91 -9.72
C VAL A 450 -1.40 -0.40 -9.94
N LYS A 451 -2.42 0.20 -10.58
CA LYS A 451 -2.51 1.65 -10.78
C LYS A 451 -2.64 2.41 -9.45
N PHE A 452 -3.53 1.97 -8.56
CA PHE A 452 -3.78 2.58 -7.25
C PHE A 452 -2.55 2.56 -6.35
N ASN A 453 -1.78 1.46 -6.34
CA ASN A 453 -0.55 1.35 -5.54
C ASN A 453 0.56 2.31 -5.99
N THR A 454 0.52 2.86 -7.21
CA THR A 454 1.44 3.93 -7.65
C THR A 454 1.21 5.29 -6.96
N LEU A 455 0.05 5.48 -6.32
CA LEU A 455 -0.22 6.65 -5.45
C LEU A 455 0.55 6.59 -4.13
N GLU A 456 1.23 5.47 -3.87
CA GLU A 456 2.17 5.20 -2.77
C GLU A 456 1.64 5.28 -1.32
N LEU A 457 0.42 5.79 -1.11
CA LEU A 457 -0.33 5.97 0.14
C LEU A 457 0.05 5.03 1.29
N ASP A 458 0.03 5.53 2.52
CA ASP A 458 0.19 4.73 3.75
C ASP A 458 -1.15 4.37 4.42
N ASP A 459 -1.10 3.68 5.56
CA ASP A 459 -2.29 3.25 6.30
C ASP A 459 -3.14 4.43 6.86
N SER A 460 -2.54 5.60 7.09
CA SER A 460 -3.25 6.80 7.56
C SER A 460 -4.00 7.52 6.44
N ASP A 461 -3.38 7.64 5.26
CA ASP A 461 -4.06 8.16 4.07
C ASP A 461 -5.24 7.26 3.67
N MET A 462 -5.04 5.94 3.77
CA MET A 462 -6.06 4.93 3.44
C MET A 462 -7.26 5.03 4.39
N ALA A 463 -7.05 5.18 5.70
CA ALA A 463 -8.12 5.30 6.69
C ALA A 463 -9.08 6.47 6.36
N LEU A 464 -8.52 7.65 6.05
CA LEU A 464 -9.30 8.81 5.64
C LEU A 464 -10.04 8.57 4.31
N PHE A 465 -9.36 7.99 3.31
CA PHE A 465 -9.98 7.72 2.01
C PHE A 465 -11.14 6.70 2.10
N LEU A 466 -11.05 5.69 2.96
CA LEU A 466 -12.17 4.78 3.23
C LEU A 466 -13.38 5.51 3.83
N ALA A 467 -13.16 6.44 4.75
CA ALA A 467 -14.23 7.25 5.32
C ALA A 467 -14.90 8.17 4.27
N VAL A 468 -14.13 8.77 3.35
CA VAL A 468 -14.68 9.54 2.20
C VAL A 468 -15.59 8.67 1.33
N ILE A 469 -15.21 7.43 1.03
CA ILE A 469 -16.00 6.50 0.23
C ILE A 469 -17.32 6.14 0.92
N ILE A 470 -17.29 5.86 2.22
CA ILE A 470 -18.47 5.53 3.03
C ILE A 470 -19.45 6.72 3.05
N LEU A 471 -18.96 7.94 3.27
CA LEU A 471 -19.77 9.16 3.39
C LEU A 471 -20.17 9.81 2.06
N SER A 472 -20.29 9.07 0.95
CA SER A 472 -20.67 9.71 -0.32
C SER A 472 -22.15 10.11 -0.36
N GLY A 473 -22.45 11.41 -0.46
CA GLY A 473 -23.83 11.93 -0.53
C GLY A 473 -24.59 11.60 -1.82
N ASP A 474 -23.94 10.99 -2.81
CA ASP A 474 -24.49 10.67 -4.13
C ASP A 474 -25.14 9.28 -4.24
N ARG A 475 -25.32 8.55 -3.13
CA ARG A 475 -25.92 7.20 -3.18
C ARG A 475 -27.43 7.27 -3.48
N PRO A 476 -27.96 6.39 -4.36
CA PRO A 476 -29.39 6.27 -4.58
C PRO A 476 -30.15 5.91 -3.29
N GLY A 477 -31.29 6.55 -3.06
CA GLY A 477 -32.20 6.23 -1.94
C GLY A 477 -31.92 6.97 -0.63
N LEU A 478 -30.91 7.85 -0.57
CA LEU A 478 -30.65 8.69 0.62
C LEU A 478 -31.80 9.67 0.89
N LEU A 479 -32.16 9.79 2.17
CA LEU A 479 -33.20 10.66 2.70
C LEU A 479 -32.62 12.03 3.10
N ASN A 480 -31.51 12.03 3.86
CA ASN A 480 -30.90 13.23 4.42
C ASN A 480 -29.47 13.44 3.89
N VAL A 481 -29.35 13.93 2.66
CA VAL A 481 -28.05 14.11 1.99
C VAL A 481 -27.15 15.15 2.69
N LYS A 482 -27.70 16.28 3.16
CA LYS A 482 -26.88 17.39 3.69
C LYS A 482 -25.98 17.04 4.89
N PRO A 483 -26.45 16.35 5.95
CA PRO A 483 -25.58 15.90 7.03
C PRO A 483 -24.44 14.99 6.54
N ILE A 484 -24.72 14.13 5.56
CA ILE A 484 -23.73 13.21 4.97
C ILE A 484 -22.63 13.99 4.26
N GLU A 485 -23.02 14.95 3.40
CA GLU A 485 -22.08 15.83 2.71
C GLU A 485 -21.22 16.65 3.67
N GLN A 486 -21.78 17.17 4.76
CA GLN A 486 -21.04 17.91 5.80
C GLN A 486 -19.99 17.05 6.52
N LEU A 487 -20.32 15.79 6.82
CA LEU A 487 -19.35 14.83 7.35
C LEU A 487 -18.27 14.51 6.30
N GLN A 488 -18.67 14.31 5.03
CA GLN A 488 -17.73 14.01 3.94
C GLN A 488 -16.76 15.16 3.70
N GLU A 489 -17.23 16.41 3.68
CA GLU A 489 -16.43 17.62 3.53
C GLU A 489 -15.38 17.74 4.64
N THR A 490 -15.76 17.47 5.89
CA THR A 490 -14.84 17.46 7.04
C THR A 490 -13.74 16.40 6.88
N VAL A 491 -14.09 15.19 6.43
CA VAL A 491 -13.12 14.13 6.16
C VAL A 491 -12.25 14.45 4.93
N LEU A 492 -12.80 15.09 3.90
CA LEU A 492 -12.08 15.53 2.70
C LEU A 492 -11.01 16.58 3.03
N HIS A 493 -11.34 17.58 3.87
CA HIS A 493 -10.35 18.56 4.36
C HIS A 493 -9.25 17.89 5.19
N SER A 494 -9.59 16.91 6.02
CA SER A 494 -8.60 16.12 6.79
C SER A 494 -7.70 15.30 5.87
N LEU A 495 -8.27 14.64 4.84
CA LEU A 495 -7.54 13.91 3.81
C LEU A 495 -6.61 14.82 2.99
N GLU A 496 -7.06 16.00 2.56
CA GLU A 496 -6.23 16.92 1.80
C GLU A 496 -5.04 17.42 2.63
N LEU A 497 -5.27 17.76 3.91
CA LEU A 497 -4.20 18.12 4.84
C LEU A 497 -3.23 16.96 5.08
N GLN A 498 -3.74 15.75 5.33
CA GLN A 498 -2.92 14.56 5.55
C GLN A 498 -2.02 14.28 4.34
N LEU A 499 -2.55 14.32 3.12
CA LEU A 499 -1.78 14.09 1.89
C LEU A 499 -0.72 15.17 1.64
N LYS A 500 -1.03 16.45 1.94
CA LYS A 500 -0.05 17.55 1.85
C LYS A 500 1.13 17.37 2.83
N LEU A 501 0.86 16.85 4.03
CA LEU A 501 1.88 16.60 5.06
C LEU A 501 2.70 15.33 4.78
N ASN A 502 2.05 14.21 4.43
CA ASN A 502 2.71 12.93 4.15
C ASN A 502 3.46 12.91 2.82
N HIS A 503 2.95 13.61 1.79
CA HIS A 503 3.45 13.55 0.41
C HIS A 503 3.72 14.94 -0.18
N PRO A 504 4.60 15.76 0.43
CA PRO A 504 4.83 17.16 0.03
C PRO A 504 5.36 17.31 -1.41
N ASP A 505 5.95 16.26 -1.98
CA ASP A 505 6.42 16.23 -3.38
C ASP A 505 5.29 15.96 -4.40
N SER A 506 4.11 15.52 -3.96
CA SER A 506 3.04 14.97 -4.79
C SER A 506 1.85 15.94 -4.92
N LEU A 507 2.10 17.13 -5.47
CA LEU A 507 1.15 18.27 -5.52
C LEU A 507 -0.29 17.96 -6.01
N GLN A 508 -0.47 16.92 -6.83
CA GLN A 508 -1.76 16.54 -7.42
C GLN A 508 -2.32 15.23 -6.85
N LEU A 509 -1.82 14.76 -5.70
CA LEU A 509 -2.19 13.46 -5.13
C LEU A 509 -3.65 13.39 -4.70
N PHE A 510 -4.19 14.46 -4.09
CA PHE A 510 -5.59 14.53 -3.68
C PHE A 510 -6.54 14.36 -4.87
N ALA A 511 -6.38 15.17 -5.93
CA ALA A 511 -7.19 15.04 -7.15
C ALA A 511 -7.04 13.66 -7.83
N LYS A 512 -5.82 13.13 -7.91
CA LYS A 512 -5.55 11.77 -8.44
C LYS A 512 -6.20 10.66 -7.63
N LEU A 513 -6.35 10.85 -6.32
CA LEU A 513 -6.98 9.91 -5.41
C LEU A 513 -8.51 9.96 -5.53
N LEU A 514 -9.12 11.16 -5.55
CA LEU A 514 -10.56 11.30 -5.79
C LEU A 514 -10.98 10.72 -7.14
N GLN A 515 -10.15 10.88 -8.19
CA GLN A 515 -10.41 10.26 -9.49
C GLN A 515 -10.53 8.72 -9.45
N LYS A 516 -9.94 8.06 -8.44
CA LYS A 516 -10.08 6.60 -8.25
C LYS A 516 -11.49 6.21 -7.79
N MET A 517 -12.27 7.12 -7.20
CA MET A 517 -13.65 6.82 -6.82
C MET A 517 -14.52 6.54 -8.05
N THR A 518 -14.30 7.24 -9.15
CA THR A 518 -14.98 6.95 -10.44
C THR A 518 -14.60 5.58 -10.98
N ASP A 519 -13.32 5.21 -10.92
CA ASP A 519 -12.85 3.88 -11.36
C ASP A 519 -13.50 2.76 -10.51
N LEU A 520 -13.66 2.96 -9.19
CA LEU A 520 -14.30 1.99 -8.30
C LEU A 520 -15.75 1.70 -8.70
N ARG A 521 -16.53 2.73 -9.06
CA ARG A 521 -17.95 2.57 -9.45
C ARG A 521 -18.09 1.55 -10.58
N GLN A 522 -17.28 1.68 -11.64
CA GLN A 522 -17.28 0.73 -12.77
C GLN A 522 -16.91 -0.69 -12.31
N ILE A 523 -15.86 -0.84 -11.50
CA ILE A 523 -15.40 -2.16 -11.03
C ILE A 523 -16.45 -2.85 -10.15
N VAL A 524 -17.24 -2.09 -9.39
CA VAL A 524 -18.38 -2.63 -8.62
C VAL A 524 -19.51 -3.06 -9.54
N THR A 525 -19.91 -2.24 -10.52
CA THR A 525 -20.93 -2.62 -11.52
C THR A 525 -20.55 -3.91 -12.26
N ASP A 526 -19.31 -4.00 -12.75
CA ASP A 526 -18.78 -5.18 -13.43
C ASP A 526 -18.76 -6.41 -12.48
N HIS A 527 -18.41 -6.21 -11.21
CA HIS A 527 -18.41 -7.28 -10.22
C HIS A 527 -19.83 -7.81 -9.95
N VAL A 528 -20.81 -6.92 -9.74
CA VAL A 528 -22.21 -7.30 -9.53
C VAL A 528 -22.76 -8.06 -10.74
N HIS A 529 -22.46 -7.60 -11.96
CA HIS A 529 -22.85 -8.31 -13.18
C HIS A 529 -22.27 -9.72 -13.26
N LEU A 530 -20.98 -9.91 -12.96
CA LEU A 530 -20.34 -11.23 -12.92
C LEU A 530 -20.92 -12.13 -11.83
N ILE A 531 -21.30 -11.59 -10.66
CA ILE A 531 -22.01 -12.32 -9.61
C ILE A 531 -23.42 -12.73 -10.07
N GLN A 532 -24.15 -11.85 -10.75
CA GLN A 532 -25.47 -12.19 -11.33
C GLN A 532 -25.36 -13.27 -12.40
N LEU A 533 -24.28 -13.29 -13.19
CA LEU A 533 -23.99 -14.35 -14.15
C LEU A 533 -23.70 -15.68 -13.43
N LEU A 534 -22.84 -15.68 -12.39
CA LEU A 534 -22.56 -16.86 -11.57
C LEU A 534 -23.85 -17.51 -11.03
N LYS A 535 -24.77 -16.71 -10.48
CA LYS A 535 -26.06 -17.21 -9.97
C LYS A 535 -26.96 -17.85 -11.03
N LYS A 536 -26.71 -17.59 -12.33
CA LYS A 536 -27.46 -18.19 -13.45
C LYS A 536 -26.77 -19.43 -14.01
N THR A 537 -25.44 -19.50 -13.96
CA THR A 537 -24.67 -20.63 -14.53
C THR A 537 -24.40 -21.74 -13.52
N GLU A 538 -24.25 -21.40 -12.24
CA GLU A 538 -23.87 -22.34 -11.18
C GLU A 538 -25.07 -22.68 -10.28
N ILE A 539 -25.64 -23.88 -10.45
CA ILE A 539 -26.84 -24.32 -9.73
C ILE A 539 -26.61 -24.37 -8.20
N ASP A 540 -25.42 -24.79 -7.77
CA ASP A 540 -25.04 -24.93 -6.36
C ASP A 540 -24.53 -23.61 -5.74
N MET A 541 -24.56 -22.49 -6.48
CA MET A 541 -24.02 -21.21 -6.02
C MET A 541 -24.97 -20.44 -5.11
N CYS A 542 -24.94 -20.82 -3.83
CA CYS A 542 -25.53 -20.00 -2.77
C CYS A 542 -24.63 -18.81 -2.45
N LEU A 543 -25.18 -17.59 -2.55
CA LEU A 543 -24.52 -16.40 -2.02
C LEU A 543 -24.66 -16.33 -0.49
N HIS A 544 -23.63 -15.83 0.20
CA HIS A 544 -23.74 -15.52 1.62
C HIS A 544 -24.86 -14.47 1.85
N PRO A 545 -25.83 -14.67 2.78
CA PRO A 545 -27.04 -13.84 2.88
C PRO A 545 -26.77 -12.32 2.99
N LEU A 546 -25.77 -11.92 3.79
CA LEU A 546 -25.34 -10.53 3.90
C LEU A 546 -24.88 -9.92 2.58
N LEU A 547 -24.13 -10.69 1.77
CA LEU A 547 -23.66 -10.24 0.45
C LEU A 547 -24.81 -10.18 -0.56
N GLN A 548 -25.77 -11.11 -0.45
CA GLN A 548 -26.99 -11.08 -1.24
C GLN A 548 -27.80 -9.80 -0.97
N GLU A 549 -27.97 -9.37 0.29
CA GLU A 549 -28.72 -8.14 0.60
C GLU A 549 -28.00 -6.87 0.13
N ILE A 550 -26.66 -6.84 0.22
CA ILE A 550 -25.83 -5.74 -0.31
C ILE A 550 -25.96 -5.62 -1.83
N MET A 551 -25.84 -6.74 -2.57
CA MET A 551 -25.86 -6.74 -4.04
C MET A 551 -27.27 -6.77 -4.65
N LYS A 552 -28.31 -7.00 -3.85
CA LYS A 552 -29.70 -6.93 -4.29
C LYS A 552 -30.04 -5.48 -4.61
N ASP A 553 -30.59 -5.22 -5.80
CA ASP A 553 -30.96 -3.89 -6.28
C ASP A 553 -29.77 -2.89 -6.30
N LEU A 554 -28.54 -3.41 -6.44
CA LEU A 554 -27.30 -2.64 -6.49
C LEU A 554 -26.84 -2.44 -7.94
N TYR A 555 -27.06 -1.21 -8.44
CA TYR A 555 -26.81 -0.73 -9.82
C TYR A 555 -27.72 -1.35 -10.90
#